data_AF-A0ABD7I0I5-F1
#
_entry.id   AF-A0ABD7I0I5-F1
#
_cell.length_a   1.000
_cell.length_b   1.000
_cell.length_c   1.000
_cell.angle_alpha   90.00
_cell.angle_beta   90.00
_cell.angle_gamma   90.00
#
_symmetry.space_group_name_H-M   'P 1'
#
loop_
_entity.id
_entity.type
_entity.pdbx_description
1 polymer ?
#
loop_
_entity_poly.entity_id
_entity_poly.type
_entity_poly.pdbx_seq_one_letter_code
_entity_poly.pdbx_strand_id
1 'polypeptide(L)'
;MKFRKLCNVGMSFLTKPYYRTRVLIKSGYYDSLSDEDFLKKIFPKYMGYPLDLENPKTFSEKLQWLKVNFRDPIQTVMVDKHEAKHLIAQRVGNQYIIPTISVWNSVDDIDLDRLPNQFVLKCTHDSGGIVICKDKSTLDWEAAKAKLRTFLKRDYSRIAREWPYKNVPRRIIGEEYLSELGSNDILDYKMYCFHGEPKLTVVCSNRFSKTGTRMNFYDIDWNPMGIHFGHYPPLPTEFPKPDTYGEMQQVAMELSKGCPFLRVDFYEIKGHLFIGELTFFPGAGFERFRPMSKDYELGEWLHLENVHRG
;
A
#
# COMPACT_ATOMS: atom_id res chain seq x y z
N MET A 1 -3.13 -31.79 17.32
CA MET A 1 -2.74 -30.76 16.32
C MET A 1 -2.68 -29.32 16.87
N LYS A 2 -3.61 -28.88 17.75
CA LYS A 2 -3.63 -27.51 18.31
C LYS A 2 -2.46 -27.17 19.25
N PHE A 3 -2.03 -28.10 20.12
CA PHE A 3 -0.93 -27.86 21.09
C PHE A 3 0.42 -27.60 20.41
N ARG A 4 0.83 -28.45 19.46
CA ARG A 4 2.07 -28.27 18.68
C ARG A 4 2.11 -26.94 17.92
N LYS A 5 0.96 -26.49 17.39
CA LYS A 5 0.81 -25.18 16.75
C LYS A 5 1.00 -24.04 17.75
N LEU A 6 0.44 -24.16 18.96
CA LEU A 6 0.62 -23.20 20.04
C LEU A 6 2.09 -23.10 20.47
N CYS A 7 2.77 -24.24 20.66
CA CYS A 7 4.19 -24.29 21.00
C CYS A 7 5.06 -23.62 19.93
N ASN A 8 4.79 -23.87 18.65
CA ASN A 8 5.54 -23.26 17.55
C ASN A 8 5.36 -21.73 17.48
N VAL A 9 4.15 -21.24 17.78
CA VAL A 9 3.85 -19.80 17.87
C VAL A 9 4.59 -19.17 19.05
N GLY A 10 4.49 -19.79 20.23
CA GLY A 10 5.20 -19.34 21.44
C GLY A 10 6.71 -19.31 21.24
N MET A 11 7.28 -20.38 20.66
CA MET A 11 8.71 -20.46 20.36
C MET A 11 9.14 -19.38 19.35
N SER A 12 8.34 -19.13 18.31
CA SER A 12 8.61 -18.06 17.35
C SER A 12 8.58 -16.68 18.01
N PHE A 13 7.66 -16.44 18.96
CA PHE A 13 7.61 -15.19 19.72
C PHE A 13 8.86 -14.97 20.59
N LEU A 14 9.36 -16.04 21.23
CA LEU A 14 10.56 -15.97 22.05
C LEU A 14 11.83 -15.77 21.21
N THR A 15 11.94 -16.50 20.09
CA THR A 15 13.20 -16.61 19.35
C THR A 15 13.35 -15.69 18.15
N LYS A 16 12.26 -15.15 17.59
CA LYS A 16 12.29 -14.33 16.36
C LYS A 16 11.90 -12.87 16.67
N PRO A 17 12.88 -11.95 16.85
CA PRO A 17 12.61 -10.56 17.25
C PRO A 17 11.65 -9.82 16.32
N TYR A 18 11.74 -10.06 15.02
CA TYR A 18 10.84 -9.46 14.02
C TYR A 18 9.40 -9.95 14.19
N TYR A 19 9.21 -11.27 14.36
CA TYR A 19 7.88 -11.85 14.61
C TYR A 19 7.29 -11.32 15.92
N ARG A 20 8.07 -11.29 17.01
CA ARG A 20 7.67 -10.71 18.29
C ARG A 20 7.22 -9.27 18.15
N THR A 21 7.99 -8.45 17.44
CA THR A 21 7.66 -7.04 17.21
C THR A 21 6.31 -6.90 16.51
N ARG A 22 6.06 -7.67 15.45
CA ARG A 22 4.77 -7.67 14.74
C ARG A 22 3.60 -8.12 15.61
N VAL A 23 3.80 -9.14 16.46
CA VAL A 23 2.75 -9.62 17.37
C VAL A 23 2.41 -8.54 18.40
N LEU A 24 3.42 -7.92 19.03
CA LEU A 24 3.22 -6.87 20.04
C LEU A 24 2.52 -5.63 19.45
N ILE A 25 2.88 -5.22 18.23
CA ILE A 25 2.18 -4.14 17.52
C ILE A 25 0.70 -4.51 17.32
N LYS A 26 0.43 -5.70 16.78
CA LYS A 26 -0.95 -6.13 16.49
C LYS A 26 -1.80 -6.37 17.73
N SER A 27 -1.20 -6.65 18.88
CA SER A 27 -1.90 -6.82 20.16
C SER A 27 -2.16 -5.50 20.89
N GLY A 28 -1.75 -4.35 20.32
CA GLY A 28 -1.89 -3.05 20.97
C GLY A 28 -0.91 -2.81 22.12
N TYR A 29 0.15 -3.60 22.26
CA TYR A 29 1.10 -3.45 23.38
C TYR A 29 1.77 -2.06 23.41
N TYR A 30 1.92 -1.43 22.25
CA TYR A 30 2.53 -0.10 22.12
C TYR A 30 1.49 1.02 21.94
N ASP A 31 0.22 0.77 22.22
CA ASP A 31 -0.85 1.73 21.94
C ASP A 31 -0.82 2.97 22.85
N SER A 32 -0.19 2.89 24.02
CA SER A 32 0.01 4.03 24.91
C SER A 32 1.19 4.93 24.52
N LEU A 33 2.06 4.50 23.60
CA LEU A 33 3.17 5.32 23.13
C LEU A 33 2.66 6.41 22.18
N SER A 34 3.23 7.60 22.30
CA SER A 34 3.12 8.63 21.27
C SER A 34 3.58 8.08 19.91
N ASP A 35 3.13 8.68 18.81
CA ASP A 35 3.55 8.24 17.48
C ASP A 35 5.07 8.33 17.33
N GLU A 36 5.67 9.41 17.84
CA GLU A 36 7.12 9.59 17.85
C GLU A 36 7.86 8.50 18.65
N ASP A 37 7.45 8.24 19.90
CA ASP A 37 8.09 7.22 20.74
C ASP A 37 7.95 5.83 20.13
N PHE A 38 6.77 5.53 19.56
CA PHE A 38 6.55 4.30 18.83
C PHE A 38 7.53 4.17 17.66
N LEU A 39 7.63 5.20 16.81
CA LEU A 39 8.48 5.17 15.62
C LEU A 39 9.96 5.06 16.00
N LYS A 40 10.45 5.85 16.96
CA LYS A 40 11.82 5.76 17.49
C LYS A 40 12.14 4.36 18.05
N LYS A 41 11.17 3.68 18.65
CA LYS A 41 11.33 2.30 19.18
C LYS A 41 11.30 1.23 18.10
N ILE A 42 10.47 1.39 17.07
CA ILE A 42 10.19 0.35 16.07
C ILE A 42 11.12 0.45 14.87
N PHE A 43 11.37 1.66 14.37
CA PHE A 43 12.18 1.89 13.17
C PHE A 43 13.53 1.16 13.17
N PRO A 44 14.36 1.19 14.24
CA PRO A 44 15.67 0.55 14.22
C PRO A 44 15.57 -0.99 14.09
N LYS A 45 14.46 -1.58 14.54
CA LYS A 45 14.23 -3.04 14.42
C LYS A 45 13.98 -3.47 12.98
N TYR A 46 13.43 -2.57 12.16
CA TYR A 46 13.18 -2.80 10.74
C TYR A 46 14.37 -2.35 9.90
N MET A 47 14.88 -1.14 10.15
CA MET A 47 15.85 -0.45 9.30
C MET A 47 17.31 -0.70 9.67
N GLY A 48 17.58 -1.09 10.92
CA GLY A 48 18.93 -1.45 11.38
C GLY A 48 19.82 -0.25 11.72
N TYR A 49 19.27 0.96 11.75
CA TYR A 49 19.90 2.20 12.19
C TYR A 49 18.88 3.03 13.01
N PRO A 50 19.32 3.92 13.92
CA PRO A 50 18.42 4.76 14.70
C PRO A 50 17.62 5.71 13.80
N LEU A 51 16.40 6.06 14.22
CA LEU A 51 15.59 7.07 13.55
C LEU A 51 16.00 8.47 14.04
N ASP A 52 16.39 9.36 13.14
CA ASP A 52 16.55 10.78 13.41
C ASP A 52 15.36 11.57 12.85
N LEU A 53 14.50 12.11 13.73
CA LEU A 53 13.38 12.98 13.34
C LEU A 53 13.73 14.47 13.39
N GLU A 54 14.84 14.84 14.02
CA GLU A 54 15.27 16.24 14.07
C GLU A 54 15.97 16.61 12.75
N ASN A 55 16.74 15.68 12.19
CA ASN A 55 17.45 15.84 10.93
C ASN A 55 17.34 14.58 10.04
N PRO A 56 16.12 14.24 9.56
CA PRO A 56 15.90 13.05 8.74
C PRO A 56 16.59 13.20 7.38
N LYS A 57 17.41 12.22 6.99
CA LYS A 57 18.17 12.28 5.73
C LYS A 57 17.64 11.32 4.70
N THR A 58 17.31 10.10 5.12
CA THR A 58 16.87 9.07 4.19
C THR A 58 15.39 9.23 3.86
N PHE A 59 14.96 8.73 2.70
CA PHE A 59 13.55 8.68 2.34
C PHE A 59 12.74 7.96 3.42
N SER A 60 13.25 6.84 3.93
CA SER A 60 12.60 6.08 5.00
C SER A 60 12.41 6.88 6.29
N GLU A 61 13.41 7.66 6.72
CA GLU A 61 13.30 8.56 7.89
C GLU A 61 12.29 9.69 7.63
N LYS A 62 12.34 10.30 6.44
CA LYS A 62 11.44 11.39 6.04
C LYS A 62 9.98 10.92 5.96
N LEU A 63 9.72 9.68 5.53
CA LEU A 63 8.37 9.09 5.63
C LEU A 63 7.90 8.95 7.08
N GLN A 64 8.79 8.62 8.03
CA GLN A 64 8.42 8.61 9.45
C GLN A 64 8.15 10.01 9.98
N TRP A 65 8.93 11.00 9.55
CA TRP A 65 8.70 12.41 9.88
C TRP A 65 7.32 12.87 9.41
N LEU A 66 6.93 12.54 8.17
CA LEU A 66 5.63 12.87 7.61
C LEU A 66 4.47 12.25 8.41
N LYS A 67 4.60 11.02 8.93
CA LYS A 67 3.54 10.41 9.77
C LYS A 67 3.25 11.20 11.05
N VAL A 68 4.28 11.82 11.62
CA VAL A 68 4.16 12.60 12.86
C VAL A 68 3.66 14.02 12.56
N ASN A 69 4.15 14.64 11.49
CA ASN A 69 4.01 16.08 11.27
C ASN A 69 3.04 16.48 10.15
N PHE A 70 2.83 15.63 9.13
CA PHE A 70 1.96 15.95 8.00
C PHE A 70 0.62 15.23 8.15
N ARG A 71 -0.40 16.00 8.56
CA ARG A 71 -1.73 15.52 8.94
C ARG A 71 -2.82 16.35 8.26
N ASP A 72 -2.87 16.26 6.95
CA ASP A 72 -3.86 16.96 6.12
C ASP A 72 -5.11 16.09 5.93
N PRO A 73 -6.33 16.55 6.26
CA PRO A 73 -7.57 15.80 6.05
C PRO A 73 -7.75 15.22 4.64
N ILE A 74 -7.15 15.81 3.61
CA ILE A 74 -7.17 15.26 2.25
C ILE A 74 -6.56 13.86 2.18
N GLN A 75 -5.61 13.54 3.06
CA GLN A 75 -4.97 12.23 3.10
C GLN A 75 -5.99 11.13 3.42
N THR A 76 -6.95 11.40 4.30
CA THR A 76 -8.02 10.45 4.63
C THR A 76 -8.91 10.17 3.44
N VAL A 77 -9.25 11.20 2.65
CA VAL A 77 -10.02 11.03 1.40
C VAL A 77 -9.23 10.19 0.39
N MET A 78 -7.94 10.49 0.22
CA MET A 78 -7.09 9.83 -0.77
C MET A 78 -6.83 8.35 -0.45
N VAL A 79 -6.74 7.95 0.82
CA VAL A 79 -6.49 6.55 1.17
C VAL A 79 -7.77 5.70 1.32
N ASP A 80 -8.95 6.33 1.37
CA ASP A 80 -10.23 5.62 1.32
C ASP A 80 -10.49 5.11 -0.10
N LYS A 81 -10.50 3.79 -0.29
CA LYS A 81 -10.67 3.16 -1.61
C LYS A 81 -11.99 3.51 -2.32
N HIS A 82 -12.99 3.98 -1.58
CA HIS A 82 -14.22 4.48 -2.14
C HIS A 82 -14.15 5.98 -2.43
N GLU A 83 -13.85 6.80 -1.41
CA GLU A 83 -13.86 8.27 -1.58
C GLU A 83 -12.77 8.76 -2.55
N ALA A 84 -11.63 8.08 -2.59
CA ALA A 84 -10.54 8.38 -3.53
C ALA A 84 -11.02 8.32 -4.98
N LYS A 85 -12.00 7.48 -5.32
CA LYS A 85 -12.56 7.42 -6.68
C LYS A 85 -13.23 8.72 -7.08
N HIS A 86 -13.97 9.35 -6.17
CA HIS A 86 -14.60 10.66 -6.46
C HIS A 86 -13.54 11.74 -6.67
N LEU A 87 -12.48 11.74 -5.86
CA LEU A 87 -11.35 12.66 -6.03
C LEU A 87 -10.60 12.43 -7.35
N ILE A 88 -10.37 11.17 -7.72
CA ILE A 88 -9.75 10.79 -9.00
C ILE A 88 -10.62 11.27 -10.16
N ALA A 89 -11.93 10.99 -10.13
CA ALA A 89 -12.88 11.42 -11.16
C ALA A 89 -12.83 12.93 -11.37
N GLN A 90 -12.79 13.69 -10.28
CA GLN A 90 -12.74 15.15 -10.31
C GLN A 90 -11.44 15.69 -10.90
N ARG A 91 -10.29 15.06 -10.61
CA ARG A 91 -8.97 15.58 -11.01
C ARG A 91 -8.55 15.14 -12.40
N VAL A 92 -8.80 13.88 -12.75
CA VAL A 92 -8.25 13.26 -13.97
C VAL A 92 -9.32 12.58 -14.84
N GLY A 93 -10.54 12.40 -14.32
CA GLY A 93 -11.66 11.83 -15.06
C GLY A 93 -12.01 10.40 -14.65
N ASN A 94 -13.22 9.98 -15.03
CA ASN A 94 -13.80 8.70 -14.63
C ASN A 94 -13.19 7.48 -15.34
N GLN A 95 -12.55 7.68 -16.49
CA GLN A 95 -12.01 6.60 -17.32
C GLN A 95 -10.91 5.79 -16.60
N TYR A 96 -10.26 6.37 -15.59
CA TYR A 96 -9.22 5.72 -14.80
C TYR A 96 -9.74 4.91 -13.60
N ILE A 97 -11.04 4.92 -13.35
CA ILE A 97 -11.62 4.32 -12.16
C ILE A 97 -12.04 2.87 -12.45
N ILE A 98 -11.57 1.94 -11.62
CA ILE A 98 -12.10 0.58 -11.61
C ILE A 98 -13.58 0.63 -11.23
N PRO A 99 -14.50 0.08 -12.04
CA PRO A 99 -15.93 0.13 -11.75
C PRO A 99 -16.27 -0.44 -10.37
N THR A 100 -17.08 0.32 -9.63
CA THR A 100 -17.60 -0.10 -8.33
C THR A 100 -18.95 -0.77 -8.51
N ILE A 101 -19.06 -1.99 -7.99
CA ILE A 101 -20.29 -2.78 -8.02
C ILE A 101 -21.23 -2.30 -6.91
N SER A 102 -20.72 -2.23 -5.68
CA SER A 102 -21.49 -1.78 -4.51
C SER A 102 -20.56 -1.49 -3.32
N VAL A 103 -21.09 -0.79 -2.32
CA VAL A 103 -20.42 -0.49 -1.05
C VAL A 103 -21.34 -0.90 0.11
N TRP A 104 -20.76 -1.54 1.12
CA TRP A 104 -21.48 -2.07 2.27
C TRP A 104 -20.85 -1.62 3.60
N ASN A 105 -21.67 -1.45 4.63
CA ASN A 105 -21.19 -1.08 5.97
C ASN A 105 -20.83 -2.32 6.79
N SER A 106 -21.47 -3.46 6.53
CA SER A 106 -21.20 -4.73 7.17
C SER A 106 -20.97 -5.85 6.18
N VAL A 107 -20.34 -6.93 6.65
CA VAL A 107 -20.16 -8.17 5.87
C VAL A 107 -21.51 -8.90 5.65
N ASP A 108 -22.49 -8.64 6.51
CA ASP A 108 -23.81 -9.25 6.45
C ASP A 108 -24.71 -8.54 5.43
N ASP A 109 -24.39 -7.29 5.08
CA ASP A 109 -25.11 -6.51 4.07
C ASP A 109 -24.73 -6.91 2.63
N ILE A 110 -23.69 -7.74 2.45
CA ILE A 110 -23.20 -8.11 1.11
C ILE A 110 -24.28 -8.90 0.37
N ASP A 111 -24.87 -8.25 -0.62
CA ASP A 111 -25.81 -8.85 -1.56
C ASP A 111 -25.05 -9.73 -2.55
N LEU A 112 -25.12 -11.04 -2.32
CA LEU A 112 -24.44 -12.01 -3.16
C LEU A 112 -25.00 -12.01 -4.58
N ASP A 113 -26.30 -11.78 -4.79
CA ASP A 113 -26.94 -11.91 -6.10
C ASP A 113 -26.53 -10.78 -7.04
N ARG A 114 -26.22 -9.60 -6.51
CA ARG A 114 -25.69 -8.46 -7.28
C ARG A 114 -24.23 -8.61 -7.67
N LEU A 115 -23.48 -9.53 -7.04
CA LEU A 115 -22.09 -9.78 -7.40
C LEU A 115 -21.99 -10.64 -8.68
N PRO A 116 -21.20 -10.22 -9.68
CA PRO A 116 -20.93 -11.02 -10.87
C PRO A 116 -20.14 -12.30 -10.52
N ASN A 117 -19.84 -13.14 -11.52
CA ASN A 117 -19.05 -14.35 -11.27
C ASN A 117 -17.61 -14.06 -10.79
N GLN A 118 -17.06 -12.89 -11.16
CA GLN A 118 -15.70 -12.46 -10.79
C GLN A 118 -15.71 -11.06 -10.21
N PHE A 119 -15.13 -10.89 -9.03
CA PHE A 119 -15.11 -9.60 -8.33
C PHE A 119 -13.97 -9.54 -7.32
N VAL A 120 -13.70 -8.34 -6.80
CA VAL A 120 -12.80 -8.14 -5.68
C VAL A 120 -13.53 -7.40 -4.56
N LEU A 121 -13.53 -7.96 -3.35
CA LEU A 121 -14.00 -7.27 -2.15
C LEU A 121 -12.80 -6.72 -1.38
N LYS A 122 -12.86 -5.45 -0.97
CA LYS A 122 -11.79 -4.78 -0.21
C LYS A 122 -12.38 -4.01 0.97
N CYS A 123 -11.67 -3.98 2.10
CA CYS A 123 -11.92 -3.00 3.16
C CYS A 123 -11.41 -1.63 2.70
N THR A 124 -12.22 -0.58 2.87
CA THR A 124 -11.88 0.78 2.41
C THR A 124 -10.71 1.39 3.18
N HIS A 125 -10.58 1.09 4.47
CA HIS A 125 -9.71 1.77 5.43
C HIS A 125 -8.35 1.12 5.68
N ASP A 126 -7.97 0.07 4.95
CA ASP A 126 -6.78 -0.71 5.31
C ASP A 126 -6.00 -1.33 4.14
N SER A 127 -4.91 -2.03 4.47
CA SER A 127 -4.21 -2.91 3.54
C SER A 127 -4.35 -4.39 3.91
N GLY A 128 -4.62 -5.23 2.91
CA GLY A 128 -4.68 -6.69 3.02
C GLY A 128 -6.09 -7.26 3.30
N GLY A 129 -7.08 -6.42 3.63
CA GLY A 129 -8.47 -6.81 3.78
C GLY A 129 -9.14 -7.06 2.43
N ILE A 130 -8.61 -8.01 1.65
CA ILE A 130 -8.98 -8.31 0.26
C ILE A 130 -9.47 -9.74 0.10
N VAL A 131 -10.54 -9.93 -0.65
CA VAL A 131 -11.03 -11.23 -1.17
C VAL A 131 -11.11 -11.11 -2.68
N ILE A 132 -10.43 -12.01 -3.38
CA ILE A 132 -10.44 -12.06 -4.85
C ILE A 132 -11.28 -13.28 -5.24
N CYS A 133 -12.36 -13.05 -5.98
CA CYS A 133 -13.21 -14.09 -6.51
C CYS A 133 -12.99 -14.20 -8.02
N LYS A 134 -12.42 -15.33 -8.47
CA LYS A 134 -12.29 -15.67 -9.90
C LYS A 134 -13.40 -16.58 -10.41
N ASP A 135 -14.10 -17.24 -9.50
CA ASP A 135 -15.26 -18.09 -9.76
C ASP A 135 -16.10 -18.13 -8.48
N LYS A 136 -17.32 -17.60 -8.57
CA LYS A 136 -18.24 -17.46 -7.44
C LYS A 136 -18.72 -18.82 -6.91
N SER A 137 -18.73 -19.85 -7.76
CA SER A 137 -19.18 -21.20 -7.39
C SER A 137 -18.19 -21.95 -6.50
N THR A 138 -16.91 -21.56 -6.53
CA THR A 138 -15.84 -22.19 -5.75
C THR A 138 -15.37 -21.35 -4.56
N LEU A 139 -15.93 -20.15 -4.39
CA LEU A 139 -15.54 -19.25 -3.31
C LEU A 139 -16.04 -19.77 -1.94
N ASP A 140 -15.11 -19.93 -1.00
CA ASP A 140 -15.43 -20.15 0.41
C ASP A 140 -15.93 -18.84 1.05
N TRP A 141 -17.26 -18.67 1.02
CA TRP A 141 -17.93 -17.48 1.55
C TRP A 141 -17.74 -17.30 3.05
N GLU A 142 -17.72 -18.38 3.82
CA GLU A 142 -17.52 -18.30 5.27
C GLU A 142 -16.12 -17.79 5.60
N ALA A 143 -15.09 -18.32 4.93
CA ALA A 143 -13.72 -17.83 5.08
C ALA A 143 -13.56 -16.39 4.59
N ALA A 144 -14.17 -16.04 3.45
CA ALA A 144 -14.16 -14.68 2.90
C ALA A 144 -14.79 -13.67 3.87
N LYS A 145 -16.00 -13.95 4.36
CA LYS A 145 -16.73 -13.13 5.33
C LYS A 145 -15.96 -13.02 6.65
N ALA A 146 -15.43 -14.13 7.19
CA ALA A 146 -14.62 -14.12 8.40
C ALA A 146 -13.35 -13.26 8.27
N LYS A 147 -12.69 -13.31 7.11
CA LYS A 147 -11.54 -12.45 6.81
C LYS A 147 -11.94 -10.98 6.82
N LEU A 148 -12.98 -10.59 6.08
CA LEU A 148 -13.45 -9.20 6.02
C LEU A 148 -13.88 -8.69 7.41
N ARG A 149 -14.62 -9.48 8.21
CA ARG A 149 -15.01 -9.13 9.59
C ARG A 149 -13.79 -8.85 10.47
N THR A 150 -12.71 -9.61 10.29
CA THR A 150 -11.47 -9.43 11.06
C THR A 150 -10.78 -8.11 10.70
N PHE A 151 -10.69 -7.80 9.40
CA PHE A 151 -10.01 -6.59 8.91
C PHE A 151 -10.83 -5.32 9.19
N LEU A 152 -12.17 -5.36 9.12
CA LEU A 152 -13.06 -4.25 9.53
C LEU A 152 -12.91 -3.86 11.00
N LYS A 153 -12.61 -4.79 11.90
CA LYS A 153 -12.42 -4.46 13.33
C LYS A 153 -11.08 -3.78 13.61
N ARG A 154 -10.11 -3.93 12.71
CA ARG A 154 -8.74 -3.44 12.88
C ARG A 154 -8.67 -1.93 12.70
N ASP A 155 -8.05 -1.26 13.66
CA ASP A 155 -7.57 0.11 13.48
C ASP A 155 -6.24 0.07 12.71
N TYR A 156 -6.30 0.25 11.39
CA TYR A 156 -5.12 0.15 10.53
C TYR A 156 -4.10 1.26 10.83
N SER A 157 -4.57 2.45 11.20
CA SER A 157 -3.72 3.61 11.49
C SER A 157 -2.71 3.34 12.60
N ARG A 158 -3.07 2.54 13.60
CA ARG A 158 -2.21 2.23 14.76
C ARG A 158 -1.09 1.26 14.46
N ILE A 159 -1.21 0.41 13.43
CA ILE A 159 -0.23 -0.66 13.15
C ILE A 159 1.15 -0.07 12.84
N ALA A 160 1.18 0.98 12.03
CA ALA A 160 2.42 1.63 11.60
C ALA A 160 2.41 3.15 11.78
N ARG A 161 1.46 3.67 12.58
CA ARG A 161 1.21 5.10 12.81
C ARG A 161 0.91 5.86 11.53
N GLU A 162 0.10 5.27 10.67
CA GLU A 162 -0.32 5.88 9.40
C GLU A 162 -1.59 6.68 9.64
N TRP A 163 -1.42 7.95 10.04
CA TRP A 163 -2.50 8.89 10.33
C TRP A 163 -3.59 9.00 9.24
N PRO A 164 -3.29 8.95 7.92
CA PRO A 164 -4.31 9.04 6.87
C PRO A 164 -5.49 8.08 7.05
N TYR A 165 -5.24 6.88 7.56
CA TYR A 165 -6.27 5.85 7.73
C TYR A 165 -7.12 6.01 8.99
N LYS A 166 -6.77 6.94 9.90
CA LYS A 166 -7.36 7.06 11.24
C LYS A 166 -8.88 7.27 11.20
N ASN A 167 -9.35 8.12 10.28
CA ASN A 167 -10.73 8.55 10.20
C ASN A 167 -11.47 7.98 8.98
N VAL A 168 -10.87 7.00 8.28
CA VAL A 168 -11.52 6.39 7.12
C VAL A 168 -12.71 5.54 7.58
N PRO A 169 -13.92 5.76 7.05
CA PRO A 169 -15.08 4.92 7.34
C PRO A 169 -14.80 3.45 7.02
N ARG A 170 -15.13 2.56 7.95
CA ARG A 170 -14.86 1.13 7.82
C ARG A 170 -15.97 0.47 7.02
N ARG A 171 -15.77 0.36 5.71
CA ARG A 171 -16.73 -0.17 4.74
C ARG A 171 -16.08 -1.30 3.92
N ILE A 172 -16.91 -2.00 3.16
CA ILE A 172 -16.49 -2.99 2.17
C ILE A 172 -16.87 -2.43 0.81
N ILE A 173 -15.92 -2.35 -0.11
CA ILE A 173 -16.16 -2.02 -1.51
C ILE A 173 -16.05 -3.29 -2.36
N GLY A 174 -17.02 -3.51 -3.24
CA GLY A 174 -16.96 -4.50 -4.30
C GLY A 174 -16.59 -3.84 -5.62
N GLU A 175 -15.53 -4.32 -6.25
CA GLU A 175 -15.04 -3.83 -7.55
C GLU A 175 -15.08 -4.94 -8.59
N GLU A 176 -15.23 -4.55 -9.85
CA GLU A 176 -15.06 -5.47 -10.96
C GLU A 176 -13.67 -6.12 -10.93
N TYR A 177 -13.63 -7.42 -11.21
CA TYR A 177 -12.37 -8.12 -11.35
C TYR A 177 -11.73 -7.74 -12.68
N LEU A 178 -10.65 -6.98 -12.59
CA LEU A 178 -9.77 -6.74 -13.72
C LEU A 178 -9.16 -8.08 -14.15
N SER A 179 -9.45 -8.50 -15.39
CA SER A 179 -8.84 -9.68 -16.00
C SER A 179 -8.06 -9.30 -17.23
N GLU A 180 -6.77 -9.62 -17.25
CA GLU A 180 -6.10 -9.92 -18.51
C GLU A 180 -6.65 -11.26 -18.99
N LEU A 181 -7.02 -11.36 -20.27
CA LEU A 181 -7.58 -12.57 -20.89
C LEU A 181 -6.66 -13.80 -20.67
N GLY A 182 -6.76 -14.48 -19.51
CA GLY A 182 -6.05 -15.72 -19.19
C GLY A 182 -4.70 -15.60 -18.48
N SER A 183 -4.21 -14.40 -18.16
CA SER A 183 -2.96 -14.21 -17.39
C SER A 183 -3.25 -14.19 -15.88
N ASN A 184 -2.46 -14.92 -15.10
CA ASN A 184 -2.63 -15.04 -13.65
C ASN A 184 -2.02 -13.88 -12.85
N ASP A 185 -1.37 -12.91 -13.50
CA ASP A 185 -0.51 -11.95 -12.83
C ASP A 185 -0.51 -10.59 -13.55
N ILE A 186 -1.54 -9.79 -13.25
CA ILE A 186 -1.60 -8.39 -13.69
C ILE A 186 -0.43 -7.63 -13.06
N LEU A 187 0.32 -6.92 -13.90
CA LEU A 187 1.39 -6.03 -13.45
C LEU A 187 0.80 -4.83 -12.70
N ASP A 188 1.41 -4.52 -11.56
CA ASP A 188 1.04 -3.38 -10.73
C ASP A 188 2.17 -2.34 -10.80
N TYR A 189 1.90 -1.22 -11.45
CA TYR A 189 2.84 -0.13 -11.67
C TYR A 189 2.66 0.92 -10.58
N LYS A 190 3.71 1.22 -9.82
CA LYS A 190 3.64 2.15 -8.69
C LYS A 190 4.53 3.35 -8.94
N MET A 191 3.93 4.47 -9.30
CA MET A 191 4.66 5.69 -9.61
C MET A 191 4.86 6.51 -8.33
N TYR A 192 6.11 6.86 -8.04
CA TYR A 192 6.46 7.65 -6.86
C TYR A 192 6.59 9.11 -7.28
N CYS A 193 5.77 9.95 -6.66
CA CYS A 193 5.74 11.39 -6.91
C CYS A 193 6.23 12.14 -5.68
N PHE A 194 7.12 13.09 -5.90
CA PHE A 194 7.71 13.96 -4.87
C PHE A 194 7.30 15.39 -5.21
N HIS A 195 6.58 16.06 -4.31
CA HIS A 195 6.10 17.43 -4.53
C HIS A 195 5.32 17.63 -5.84
N GLY A 196 4.49 16.65 -6.21
CA GLY A 196 3.75 16.68 -7.47
C GLY A 196 4.53 16.19 -8.69
N GLU A 197 5.82 15.87 -8.57
CA GLU A 197 6.67 15.45 -9.69
C GLU A 197 6.93 13.93 -9.66
N PRO A 198 6.50 13.17 -10.68
CA PRO A 198 6.87 11.76 -10.82
C PRO A 198 8.39 11.60 -11.02
N LYS A 199 9.04 10.73 -10.24
CA LYS A 199 10.50 10.51 -10.32
C LYS A 199 10.90 9.08 -10.67
N LEU A 200 10.10 8.09 -10.27
CA LEU A 200 10.39 6.68 -10.54
C LEU A 200 9.11 5.84 -10.57
N THR A 201 9.23 4.64 -11.12
CA THR A 201 8.17 3.65 -11.18
C THR A 201 8.64 2.29 -10.67
N VAL A 202 7.83 1.65 -9.84
CA VAL A 202 8.05 0.28 -9.37
C VAL A 202 7.10 -0.65 -10.10
N VAL A 203 7.63 -1.63 -10.83
CA VAL A 203 6.83 -2.70 -11.42
C VAL A 203 6.78 -3.86 -10.45
N CYS A 204 5.58 -4.15 -9.94
CA CYS A 204 5.31 -5.28 -9.06
C CYS A 204 4.73 -6.44 -9.88
N SER A 205 5.42 -7.57 -9.86
CA SER A 205 5.00 -8.81 -10.50
C SER A 205 4.96 -9.97 -9.50
N ASN A 206 4.47 -11.11 -9.93
CA ASN A 206 4.36 -12.37 -9.20
C ASN A 206 3.60 -12.25 -7.88
N ARG A 207 2.62 -11.35 -7.79
CA ARG A 207 2.00 -10.95 -6.52
C ARG A 207 1.24 -12.11 -5.85
N PHE A 208 0.68 -13.00 -6.65
CA PHE A 208 -0.08 -14.17 -6.20
C PHE A 208 0.65 -15.49 -6.47
N SER A 209 1.92 -15.43 -6.90
CA SER A 209 2.71 -16.62 -7.18
C SER A 209 3.19 -17.27 -5.88
N LYS A 210 3.51 -18.58 -5.94
CA LYS A 210 4.15 -19.28 -4.83
C LYS A 210 5.56 -18.77 -4.52
N THR A 211 6.21 -18.13 -5.50
CA THR A 211 7.57 -17.58 -5.36
C THR A 211 7.55 -16.18 -4.74
N GLY A 212 6.37 -15.56 -4.59
CA GLY A 212 6.13 -14.27 -3.95
C GLY A 212 6.33 -13.07 -4.88
N THR A 213 5.89 -11.90 -4.43
CA THR A 213 6.03 -10.64 -5.15
C THR A 213 7.48 -10.33 -5.52
N ARG A 214 7.67 -9.72 -6.69
CA ARG A 214 8.93 -9.16 -7.19
C ARG A 214 8.74 -7.68 -7.46
N MET A 215 9.79 -6.89 -7.24
CA MET A 215 9.75 -5.43 -7.46
C MET A 215 10.96 -5.00 -8.28
N ASN A 216 10.72 -4.41 -9.44
CA ASN A 216 11.73 -3.83 -10.31
C ASN A 216 11.53 -2.31 -10.32
N PHE A 217 12.59 -1.55 -10.04
CA PHE A 217 12.54 -0.08 -9.98
C PHE A 217 13.14 0.50 -11.25
N TYR A 218 12.43 1.46 -11.83
CA TYR A 218 12.81 2.20 -13.03
C TYR A 218 12.80 3.68 -12.71
N ASP A 219 13.77 4.43 -13.23
CA ASP A 219 13.72 5.89 -13.19
C ASP A 219 12.61 6.43 -14.11
N ILE A 220 12.46 7.75 -14.16
CA ILE A 220 11.41 8.38 -14.96
C ILE A 220 11.53 8.09 -16.46
N ASP A 221 12.74 7.80 -16.95
CA ASP A 221 13.04 7.51 -18.36
C ASP A 221 13.00 6.00 -18.68
N TRP A 222 12.58 5.18 -17.70
CA TRP A 222 12.47 3.72 -17.78
C TRP A 222 13.81 2.97 -17.76
N ASN A 223 14.86 3.56 -17.19
CA ASN A 223 16.12 2.86 -16.95
C ASN A 223 16.08 2.11 -15.60
N PRO A 224 16.57 0.86 -15.52
CA PRO A 224 16.63 0.12 -14.26
C PRO A 224 17.51 0.83 -13.21
N MET A 225 17.00 0.96 -11.99
CA MET A 225 17.71 1.67 -10.90
C MET A 225 18.59 0.77 -10.01
N GLY A 226 18.51 -0.55 -10.18
CA GLY A 226 19.26 -1.51 -9.35
C GLY A 226 18.87 -1.50 -7.86
N ILE A 227 17.61 -1.14 -7.55
CA ILE A 227 17.11 -1.09 -6.17
C ILE A 227 16.54 -2.45 -5.77
N HIS A 228 16.97 -2.94 -4.61
CA HIS A 228 16.30 -4.02 -3.88
C HIS A 228 15.54 -3.41 -2.70
N PHE A 229 14.26 -3.77 -2.56
CA PHE A 229 13.38 -3.21 -1.54
C PHE A 229 12.92 -4.29 -0.56
N GLY A 230 13.38 -4.18 0.68
CA GLY A 230 13.00 -5.10 1.76
C GLY A 230 13.32 -6.55 1.43
N HIS A 231 12.30 -7.40 1.43
CA HIS A 231 12.37 -8.82 1.13
C HIS A 231 11.82 -9.18 -0.26
N TYR A 232 11.55 -8.17 -1.10
CA TYR A 232 11.06 -8.35 -2.46
C TYR A 232 12.25 -8.34 -3.44
N PRO A 233 12.77 -9.51 -3.87
CA PRO A 233 13.83 -9.51 -4.86
C PRO A 233 13.30 -9.00 -6.20
N PRO A 234 14.12 -8.30 -7.00
CA PRO A 234 13.77 -7.99 -8.38
C PRO A 234 13.79 -9.28 -9.22
N LEU A 235 13.08 -9.27 -10.35
CA LEU A 235 13.37 -10.22 -11.41
C LEU A 235 14.62 -9.78 -12.17
N PRO A 236 15.46 -10.72 -12.65
CA PRO A 236 16.55 -10.40 -13.57
C PRO A 236 16.06 -9.82 -14.89
N THR A 237 14.81 -10.11 -15.26
CA THR A 237 14.19 -9.68 -16.51
C THR A 237 13.67 -8.25 -16.39
N GLU A 238 13.96 -7.44 -17.40
CA GLU A 238 13.41 -6.10 -17.55
C GLU A 238 12.00 -6.15 -18.13
N PHE A 239 11.08 -5.37 -17.56
CA PHE A 239 9.74 -5.20 -18.10
C PHE A 239 9.74 -4.16 -19.22
N PRO A 240 9.02 -4.42 -20.33
CA PRO A 240 8.84 -3.41 -21.36
C PRO A 240 8.13 -2.20 -20.79
N LYS A 241 8.50 -1.02 -21.29
CA LYS A 241 7.79 0.22 -20.98
C LYS A 241 6.36 0.11 -21.50
N PRO A 242 5.32 0.31 -20.65
CA PRO A 242 3.95 0.21 -21.10
C PRO A 242 3.63 1.36 -22.06
N ASP A 243 2.78 1.10 -23.04
CA ASP A 243 2.40 2.10 -24.04
C ASP A 243 1.70 3.33 -23.40
N THR A 244 1.00 3.11 -22.29
CA THR A 244 0.32 4.15 -21.50
C THR A 244 1.23 4.86 -20.50
N TYR A 245 2.55 4.64 -20.52
CA TYR A 245 3.45 5.22 -19.50
C TYR A 245 3.41 6.75 -19.45
N GLY A 246 3.34 7.42 -20.60
CA GLY A 246 3.20 8.89 -20.64
C GLY A 246 1.91 9.38 -19.99
N GLU A 247 0.81 8.63 -20.16
CA GLU A 247 -0.46 8.90 -19.50
C GLU A 247 -0.36 8.66 -17.98
N MET A 248 0.31 7.58 -17.55
CA MET A 248 0.59 7.34 -16.13
C MET A 248 1.31 8.52 -15.48
N GLN A 249 2.32 9.08 -16.15
CA GLN A 249 3.09 10.23 -15.65
C GLN A 249 2.20 11.46 -15.47
N GLN A 250 1.36 11.79 -16.45
CA GLN A 250 0.46 12.94 -16.38
C GLN A 250 -0.59 12.79 -15.27
N VAL A 251 -1.20 11.61 -15.18
CA VAL A 251 -2.20 11.31 -14.15
C VAL A 251 -1.59 11.35 -12.75
N ALA A 252 -0.40 10.77 -12.57
CA ALA A 252 0.28 10.76 -11.29
C ALA A 252 0.70 12.17 -10.86
N MET A 253 1.19 13.00 -11.79
CA MET A 253 1.50 14.41 -11.56
C MET A 253 0.27 15.18 -11.05
N GLU A 254 -0.89 15.02 -11.70
CA GLU A 254 -2.14 15.71 -11.29
C GLU A 254 -2.63 15.26 -9.90
N LEU A 255 -2.62 13.96 -9.64
CA LEU A 255 -3.09 13.40 -8.37
C LEU A 255 -2.19 13.76 -7.19
N SER A 256 -0.88 13.90 -7.43
CA SER A 256 0.11 14.18 -6.40
C SER A 256 0.33 15.67 -6.12
N LYS A 257 -0.34 16.58 -6.84
CA LYS A 257 -0.29 18.03 -6.56
C LYS A 257 -0.64 18.33 -5.10
N GLY A 258 0.23 19.11 -4.45
CA GLY A 258 0.09 19.51 -3.05
C GLY A 258 0.51 18.45 -2.03
N CYS A 259 0.89 17.24 -2.46
CA CYS A 259 1.41 16.21 -1.57
C CYS A 259 2.94 16.26 -1.53
N PRO A 260 3.58 16.27 -0.34
CA PRO A 260 5.04 16.17 -0.24
C PRO A 260 5.56 14.88 -0.89
N PHE A 261 4.83 13.79 -0.69
CA PHE A 261 5.04 12.51 -1.34
C PHE A 261 3.69 11.84 -1.60
N LEU A 262 3.53 11.24 -2.77
CA LEU A 262 2.41 10.36 -3.08
C LEU A 262 2.86 9.25 -4.02
N ARG A 263 2.53 8.00 -3.69
CA ARG A 263 2.62 6.89 -4.61
C ARG A 263 1.25 6.65 -5.25
N VAL A 264 1.20 6.58 -6.57
CA VAL A 264 -0.01 6.26 -7.34
C VAL A 264 0.18 4.88 -7.95
N ASP A 265 -0.74 3.97 -7.65
CA ASP A 265 -0.72 2.60 -8.18
C ASP A 265 -1.63 2.51 -9.41
N PHE A 266 -1.14 1.81 -10.43
CA PHE A 266 -1.81 1.65 -11.70
C PHE A 266 -1.87 0.19 -12.13
N TYR A 267 -2.91 -0.12 -12.90
CA TYR A 267 -3.02 -1.30 -13.74
C TYR A 267 -3.17 -0.86 -15.19
N GLU A 268 -2.53 -1.57 -16.11
CA GLU A 268 -2.69 -1.36 -17.54
C GLU A 268 -3.30 -2.63 -18.13
N ILE A 269 -4.42 -2.48 -18.86
CA ILE A 269 -5.12 -3.60 -19.48
C ILE A 269 -5.55 -3.21 -20.89
N LYS A 270 -4.87 -3.78 -21.90
CA LYS A 270 -5.18 -3.59 -23.32
C LYS A 270 -5.23 -2.11 -23.73
N GLY A 271 -4.22 -1.36 -23.36
CA GLY A 271 -4.09 0.08 -23.57
C GLY A 271 -4.96 0.94 -22.65
N HIS A 272 -5.69 0.35 -21.68
CA HIS A 272 -6.53 1.09 -20.75
C HIS A 272 -5.88 1.17 -19.37
N LEU A 273 -5.72 2.40 -18.88
CA LEU A 273 -5.13 2.67 -17.59
C LEU A 273 -6.19 2.73 -16.48
N PHE A 274 -5.94 2.03 -15.38
CA PHE A 274 -6.77 2.10 -14.17
C PHE A 274 -5.92 2.46 -12.96
N ILE A 275 -6.47 3.27 -12.06
CA ILE A 275 -5.84 3.60 -10.78
C ILE A 275 -6.29 2.60 -9.73
N GLY A 276 -5.31 1.97 -9.07
CA GLY A 276 -5.52 0.98 -8.01
C GLY A 276 -5.67 1.60 -6.62
N GLU A 277 -4.67 2.38 -6.19
CA GLU A 277 -4.68 3.06 -4.87
C GLU A 277 -3.77 4.30 -4.86
N LEU A 278 -4.03 5.19 -3.90
CA LEU A 278 -3.15 6.31 -3.56
C LEU A 278 -2.52 6.01 -2.19
N THR A 279 -1.19 6.10 -2.09
CA THR A 279 -0.45 5.71 -0.89
C THR A 279 0.58 6.75 -0.47
N PHE A 280 0.49 7.20 0.78
CA PHE A 280 1.47 8.12 1.38
C PHE A 280 2.70 7.43 1.96
N PHE A 281 2.58 6.17 2.42
CA PHE A 281 3.67 5.48 3.12
C PHE A 281 3.92 4.07 2.56
N PRO A 282 4.61 3.95 1.41
CA PRO A 282 4.94 2.65 0.83
C PRO A 282 5.75 1.80 1.81
N GLY A 283 5.35 0.54 2.00
CA GLY A 283 5.97 -0.35 3.01
C GLY A 283 5.90 0.21 4.44
N ALA A 284 4.99 1.16 4.68
CA ALA A 284 4.94 2.00 5.87
C ALA A 284 6.27 2.70 6.21
N GLY A 285 7.16 2.92 5.24
CA GLY A 285 8.51 3.44 5.45
C GLY A 285 9.42 2.55 6.31
N PHE A 286 9.09 1.26 6.44
CA PHE A 286 9.85 0.27 7.22
C PHE A 286 10.52 -0.81 6.35
N GLU A 287 10.69 -0.54 5.06
CA GLU A 287 11.34 -1.43 4.11
C GLU A 287 12.68 -0.83 3.68
N ARG A 288 13.75 -1.60 3.81
CA ARG A 288 15.11 -1.11 3.50
C ARG A 288 15.34 -1.06 2.00
N PHE A 289 15.87 0.07 1.52
CA PHE A 289 16.48 0.15 0.20
C PHE A 289 17.90 -0.42 0.24
N ARG A 290 18.26 -1.20 -0.78
CA ARG A 290 19.63 -1.67 -1.00
C ARG A 290 20.00 -1.40 -2.46
N PRO A 291 21.12 -0.69 -2.73
CA PRO A 291 22.05 -0.14 -1.74
C PRO A 291 21.44 1.02 -0.93
N MET A 292 22.00 1.26 0.27
CA MET A 292 21.53 2.32 1.17
C MET A 292 21.63 3.72 0.54
N SER A 293 22.57 3.93 -0.38
CA SER A 293 22.69 5.18 -1.15
C SER A 293 21.40 5.55 -1.87
N LYS A 294 20.57 4.57 -2.27
CA LYS A 294 19.27 4.84 -2.88
C LYS A 294 18.23 5.37 -1.88
N ASP A 295 18.29 4.95 -0.61
CA ASP A 295 17.44 5.55 0.45
C ASP A 295 17.78 7.03 0.65
N TYR A 296 19.07 7.39 0.59
CA TYR A 296 19.52 8.78 0.65
C TYR A 296 19.13 9.56 -0.61
N GLU A 297 19.35 9.00 -1.80
CA GLU A 297 19.01 9.64 -3.08
C GLU A 297 17.52 10.02 -3.16
N LEU A 298 16.62 9.10 -2.82
CA LEU A 298 15.18 9.38 -2.73
C LEU A 298 14.88 10.38 -1.60
N GLY A 299 15.69 10.38 -0.55
CA GLY A 299 15.61 11.34 0.55
C GLY A 299 15.83 12.77 0.08
N GLU A 300 16.80 13.00 -0.79
CA GLU A 300 17.11 14.33 -1.35
C GLU A 300 15.94 14.92 -2.16
N TRP A 301 15.09 14.09 -2.76
CA TRP A 301 13.91 14.57 -3.50
C TRP A 301 12.75 14.99 -2.59
N LEU A 302 12.74 14.54 -1.33
CA LEU A 302 11.68 14.84 -0.37
C LEU A 302 12.07 16.00 0.55
N HIS A 303 11.84 17.22 0.09
CA HIS A 303 11.99 18.44 0.88
C HIS A 303 10.92 18.55 1.98
N LEU A 304 11.31 18.77 3.23
CA LEU A 304 10.39 18.82 4.39
C LEU A 304 10.15 20.26 4.88
N GLU A 305 11.03 21.19 4.53
CA GLU A 305 11.00 22.61 4.88
C GLU A 305 9.71 23.32 4.45
N ASN A 306 9.06 22.82 3.40
CA ASN A 306 7.82 23.39 2.85
C ASN A 306 6.56 22.64 3.31
N VAL A 307 6.70 21.66 4.21
CA VAL A 307 5.56 20.86 4.68
C VAL A 307 4.93 21.52 5.90
N HIS A 308 3.69 21.98 5.74
CA HIS A 308 2.92 22.53 6.86
C HIS A 308 2.68 21.45 7.93
N ARG A 309 3.08 21.76 9.16
CA ARG A 309 2.81 20.91 10.32
C ARG A 309 1.34 21.06 10.70
N GLY A 310 0.61 19.94 10.66
CA GLY A 310 -0.80 19.86 11.06
C GLY A 310 -1.00 19.54 12.54
#